data_AF-A0AAV5PZV6-F1
#
_entry.id   AF-A0AAV5PZV6-F1
#
_cell.length_a   1.000
_cell.length_b   1.000
_cell.length_c   1.000
_cell.angle_alpha   90.00
_cell.angle_beta   90.00
_cell.angle_gamma   90.00
#
_symmetry.space_group_name_H-M   'P 1'
#
loop_
_entity.id
_entity.type
_entity.pdbx_description
1 polymer ?
#
loop_
_entity_poly.entity_id
_entity_poly.type
_entity_poly.pdbx_seq_one_letter_code
_entity_poly.pdbx_strand_id
1 'polypeptide(L)'
;MVLFPRLTRSQFELAKFTFYLMTPITIMYYVGIDTDRKFNLPGYWPDPDTLNKIPKEPHEIQAELARIRQAKIDKRKRLEERARELGITKDDEEDKLDSNVNISSN
;
A
#
# COMPACT_ATOMS: atom_id res chain seq x y z
N MET A 1 -9.68 49.85 -42.03
CA MET A 1 -8.23 49.56 -42.13
C MET A 1 -7.75 49.24 -40.72
N VAL A 2 -7.49 47.96 -40.42
CA VAL A 2 -7.09 47.54 -39.06
C VAL A 2 -5.58 47.75 -38.92
N LEU A 3 -5.18 48.68 -38.05
CA LEU A 3 -3.78 48.95 -37.73
C LEU A 3 -3.30 47.85 -36.78
N PHE A 4 -2.65 46.81 -37.31
CA PHE A 4 -1.94 45.85 -36.47
C PHE A 4 -0.67 46.53 -35.94
N PRO A 5 -0.57 46.77 -34.62
CA PRO A 5 0.65 47.32 -34.05
C PRO A 5 1.81 46.34 -34.26
N ARG A 6 2.99 46.85 -34.60
CA ARG A 6 4.19 46.01 -34.70
C ARG A 6 4.56 45.51 -33.30
N LEU A 7 4.43 44.20 -33.08
CA LEU A 7 4.86 43.58 -31.84
C LEU A 7 6.39 43.63 -31.73
N THR A 8 6.90 44.07 -30.58
CA THR A 8 8.32 44.12 -30.29
C THR A 8 8.81 42.80 -29.66
N ARG A 9 10.12 42.53 -29.75
CA ARG A 9 10.74 41.33 -29.15
C ARG A 9 10.44 41.21 -27.65
N SER A 10 10.48 42.32 -26.92
CA SER A 10 10.19 42.38 -25.49
C SER A 10 8.74 42.02 -25.16
N GLN A 11 7.78 42.35 -26.03
CA GLN A 11 6.38 41.95 -25.85
C GLN A 11 6.21 40.43 -25.95
N PHE A 12 6.95 39.76 -26.84
CA PHE A 12 6.96 38.30 -26.92
C PHE A 12 7.64 37.64 -25.73
N GLU A 13 8.71 38.24 -25.20
CA GLU A 13 9.36 37.75 -23.98
C GLU A 13 8.44 37.85 -22.76
N LEU A 14 7.72 38.96 -22.62
CA LEU A 14 6.72 39.13 -21.58
C LEU A 14 5.57 38.13 -21.73
N ALA A 15 5.06 37.93 -22.95
CA ALA A 15 4.00 36.95 -23.22
C ALA A 15 4.43 35.52 -22.85
N LYS A 16 5.65 35.10 -23.21
CA LYS A 16 6.20 33.80 -22.80
C LYS A 16 6.31 33.67 -21.29
N PHE A 17 6.82 34.71 -20.62
CA PHE A 17 6.93 34.73 -19.16
C PHE A 17 5.57 34.60 -18.49
N THR A 18 4.59 35.40 -18.91
CA THR A 18 3.21 35.33 -18.39
C THR A 18 2.59 33.96 -18.65
N PHE A 19 2.79 33.38 -19.84
CA PHE A 19 2.30 32.04 -20.15
C PHE A 19 2.92 30.99 -19.20
N TYR A 20 4.24 31.00 -19.01
CA TYR A 20 4.91 30.05 -18.11
C TYR A 20 4.53 30.24 -16.64
N LEU A 21 4.23 31.47 -16.22
CA LEU A 21 3.76 31.74 -14.86
C LEU A 21 2.29 31.31 -14.66
N MET A 22 1.41 31.70 -15.58
CA MET A 22 -0.04 31.49 -15.44
C MET A 22 -0.48 30.06 -15.75
N THR A 23 0.23 29.34 -16.62
CA THR A 23 -0.11 27.96 -17.00
C THR A 23 -0.19 27.02 -15.79
N PRO A 24 0.86 26.85 -14.96
CA PRO A 24 0.79 25.95 -13.82
C PRO A 24 -0.22 26.41 -12.76
N ILE A 25 -0.35 27.72 -12.52
CA ILE A 25 -1.32 28.28 -11.58
C ILE A 25 -2.75 27.93 -12.01
N THR A 26 -3.04 28.09 -13.31
CA THR A 26 -4.36 27.80 -13.87
C THR A 26 -4.66 26.30 -13.85
N ILE A 27 -3.67 25.46 -14.18
CA ILE A 27 -3.82 24.00 -14.09
C ILE A 27 -4.09 23.59 -12.64
N MET A 28 -3.34 24.11 -11.67
CA MET A 28 -3.55 23.81 -10.25
C MET A 28 -4.89 24.36 -9.73
N TYR A 29 -5.34 25.52 -10.20
CA TYR A 29 -6.66 26.05 -9.83
C TYR A 29 -7.79 25.19 -10.41
N TYR A 30 -7.68 24.78 -11.68
CA TYR A 30 -8.68 23.93 -12.31
C TYR A 30 -8.70 22.53 -11.71
N VAL A 31 -7.53 21.91 -11.58
CA VAL A 31 -7.40 20.51 -11.17
C VAL A 31 -7.43 20.36 -9.64
N GLY A 32 -6.75 21.26 -8.92
CA GLY A 32 -6.44 21.14 -7.49
C GLY A 32 -7.63 21.31 -6.54
N ILE A 33 -8.71 21.99 -6.95
CA ILE A 33 -9.88 22.20 -6.08
C ILE A 33 -10.67 20.90 -5.87
N ASP A 34 -10.75 20.06 -6.91
CA ASP A 34 -11.57 18.84 -6.95
C ASP A 34 -10.80 17.68 -7.60
N THR A 35 -9.57 17.40 -7.14
CA THR A 35 -8.76 16.31 -7.72
C THR A 35 -9.43 14.95 -7.55
N ASP A 36 -10.03 14.71 -6.38
CA ASP A 36 -10.73 13.46 -6.08
C ASP A 36 -11.88 13.26 -7.05
N ARG A 37 -12.82 14.20 -7.18
CA ARG A 37 -13.95 14.05 -8.11
C ARG A 37 -13.53 13.92 -9.58
N LYS A 38 -12.44 14.57 -10.01
CA LYS A 38 -12.01 14.61 -11.42
C LYS A 38 -11.15 13.41 -11.83
N PHE A 39 -10.41 12.81 -10.89
CA PHE A 39 -9.52 11.68 -11.16
C PHE A 39 -9.94 10.37 -10.47
N ASN A 40 -11.00 10.37 -9.68
CA ASN A 40 -11.53 9.15 -9.10
C ASN A 40 -12.14 8.29 -10.21
N LEU A 41 -11.55 7.12 -10.39
CA LEU A 41 -11.98 6.11 -11.35
C LEU A 41 -13.17 5.35 -10.72
N PRO A 42 -14.29 5.17 -11.45
CA PRO A 42 -15.40 4.39 -10.92
C PRO A 42 -14.95 2.95 -10.66
N GLY A 43 -15.07 2.50 -9.41
CA GLY A 43 -14.67 1.15 -8.99
C GLY A 43 -13.17 0.96 -8.74
N TYR A 44 -12.37 2.02 -8.61
CA TYR A 44 -10.95 1.89 -8.24
C TYR A 44 -10.77 1.40 -6.80
N TRP A 45 -11.57 1.94 -5.88
CA TRP A 45 -11.55 1.50 -4.50
C TRP A 45 -12.43 0.26 -4.34
N PRO A 46 -11.94 -0.83 -3.73
CA PRO A 46 -12.77 -1.97 -3.40
C PRO A 46 -13.88 -1.54 -2.46
N ASP A 47 -15.11 -1.97 -2.73
CA ASP A 47 -16.26 -1.58 -1.93
C ASP A 47 -16.00 -1.84 -0.45
N PRO A 48 -16.32 -0.88 0.44
CA PRO A 48 -16.07 -1.01 1.88
C PRO A 48 -16.82 -2.20 2.51
N ASP A 49 -17.84 -2.73 1.83
CA ASP A 49 -18.56 -3.95 2.20
C ASP A 49 -17.84 -5.24 1.82
N THR A 50 -16.97 -5.20 0.80
CA THR A 50 -16.09 -6.33 0.41
C THR A 50 -14.85 -6.40 1.30
N LEU A 51 -14.52 -5.33 2.00
CA LEU A 51 -13.37 -5.30 2.89
C LEU A 51 -13.67 -6.05 4.19
N ASN A 52 -12.66 -6.73 4.72
CA ASN A 52 -12.76 -7.41 6.01
C ASN A 52 -13.00 -6.37 7.12
N LYS A 53 -14.25 -6.27 7.58
CA LYS A 53 -14.64 -5.33 8.64
C LYS A 53 -14.15 -5.88 9.97
N ILE A 54 -13.28 -5.13 10.63
CA ILE A 54 -12.83 -5.46 11.98
C ILE A 54 -14.06 -5.38 12.91
N PRO A 55 -14.37 -6.44 13.67
CA PRO A 55 -15.47 -6.41 14.63
C PRO A 55 -15.22 -5.28 15.65
N LYS A 56 -16.19 -4.38 15.80
CA LYS A 56 -16.08 -3.21 16.68
C LYS A 56 -16.70 -3.45 18.05
N GLU A 57 -17.63 -4.39 18.14
CA GLU A 57 -18.35 -4.67 19.37
C GLU A 57 -17.61 -5.69 20.26
N PRO A 58 -17.59 -5.52 21.60
CA PRO A 58 -16.84 -6.39 22.52
C PRO A 58 -17.20 -7.88 22.44
N HIS A 59 -18.46 -8.20 22.14
CA HIS A 59 -18.94 -9.57 22.05
C HIS A 59 -18.50 -10.27 20.75
N GLU A 60 -18.52 -9.55 19.62
CA GLU A 60 -18.01 -10.03 18.33
C GLU A 60 -16.50 -10.29 18.39
N ILE A 61 -15.76 -9.42 19.09
CA ILE A 61 -14.31 -9.57 19.30
C ILE A 61 -13.99 -10.85 20.06
N GLN A 62 -14.75 -11.18 21.10
CA GLN A 62 -14.53 -12.40 21.89
C GLN A 62 -14.81 -13.67 21.08
N ALA A 63 -15.88 -13.66 20.27
CA ALA A 63 -16.22 -14.77 19.40
C ALA A 63 -15.14 -14.99 18.32
N GLU A 64 -14.67 -13.92 17.68
CA GLU A 64 -13.62 -14.01 16.66
C GLU A 64 -12.27 -14.42 17.27
N LEU A 65 -11.96 -13.95 18.48
CA LEU A 65 -10.75 -14.37 19.20
C LEU A 65 -10.79 -15.87 19.58
N ALA A 66 -11.96 -16.39 19.97
CA ALA A 66 -12.15 -17.81 20.24
C ALA A 66 -11.95 -18.64 18.95
N ARG A 67 -12.51 -18.20 17.82
CA ARG A 67 -12.30 -18.80 16.50
C ARG A 67 -10.82 -18.84 16.11
N ILE A 68 -10.12 -17.73 16.29
CA ILE A 68 -8.68 -17.62 15.99
C ILE A 68 -7.86 -18.56 16.88
N ARG A 69 -8.20 -18.68 18.18
CA ARG A 69 -7.51 -19.60 19.10
C ARG A 69 -7.67 -21.06 18.68
N GLN A 70 -8.88 -21.47 18.30
CA GLN A 70 -9.14 -22.83 17.80
C GLN A 70 -8.35 -23.11 16.50
N ALA A 71 -8.41 -22.20 15.53
CA ALA A 71 -7.67 -22.34 14.27
C ALA A 71 -6.15 -22.44 14.49
N LYS A 72 -5.61 -21.72 15.49
CA LYS A 72 -4.19 -21.83 15.87
C LYS A 72 -3.85 -23.20 16.43
N ILE A 73 -4.69 -23.75 17.31
CA ILE A 73 -4.47 -25.08 17.90
C ILE A 73 -4.49 -26.14 16.81
N ASP A 74 -5.46 -26.09 15.89
CA ASP A 74 -5.58 -27.06 14.81
C ASP A 74 -4.42 -26.95 13.81
N LYS A 75 -3.97 -25.72 13.50
CA LYS A 75 -2.78 -25.51 12.69
C LYS A 75 -1.54 -26.10 13.36
N ARG A 76 -1.39 -25.92 14.67
CA ARG A 76 -0.26 -26.50 15.43
C ARG A 76 -0.29 -28.03 15.40
N LYS A 77 -1.46 -28.65 15.62
CA LYS A 77 -1.62 -30.11 15.54
C LYS A 77 -1.27 -30.64 14.14
N ARG A 78 -1.79 -30.02 13.09
CA ARG A 78 -1.47 -30.39 11.69
C ARG A 78 0.02 -30.24 11.37
N LEU A 79 0.68 -29.22 11.91
CA LEU A 79 2.12 -29.03 11.72
C LEU A 79 2.92 -30.08 12.49
N GLU A 80 2.50 -30.44 13.70
CA GLU A 80 3.13 -31.48 14.52
C GLU A 80 2.97 -32.88 13.91
N GLU A 81 1.79 -33.19 13.38
CA GLU A 81 1.52 -34.42 12.61
C GLU A 81 2.40 -34.49 11.36
N ARG A 82 2.45 -33.41 10.57
CA ARG A 82 3.34 -33.34 9.38
C ARG A 82 4.82 -33.44 9.74
N ALA A 83 5.24 -32.82 10.84
CA ALA A 83 6.63 -32.91 11.31
C ALA A 83 6.98 -34.35 11.72
N ARG A 84 6.04 -35.05 12.37
CA ARG A 84 6.18 -36.46 12.75
C ARG A 84 6.21 -37.40 11.54
N GLU A 85 5.41 -37.13 10.51
CA GLU A 85 5.41 -37.88 9.25
C GLU A 85 6.72 -37.67 8.45
N LEU A 86 7.27 -36.45 8.49
CA LEU A 86 8.55 -36.11 7.85
C LEU A 86 9.77 -36.57 8.64
N GLY A 87 9.59 -37.19 9.80
CA GLY A 87 10.68 -37.75 10.61
C GLY A 87 11.62 -36.71 11.24
N ILE A 88 11.23 -35.43 11.27
CA ILE A 88 12.02 -34.35 11.89
C ILE A 88 11.87 -34.49 13.40
N THR A 89 12.83 -35.15 14.05
CA THR A 89 12.98 -35.10 15.50
C THR A 89 13.64 -33.77 15.88
N LYS A 90 13.34 -33.25 17.08
CA LYS A 90 13.95 -32.02 17.61
C LYS A 90 15.48 -32.06 17.67
N ASP A 91 16.05 -33.26 17.58
CA ASP A 91 17.48 -33.53 17.65
C ASP A 91 18.21 -33.14 16.35
N ASP A 92 17.53 -33.14 15.18
CA ASP A 92 18.16 -32.78 13.89
C ASP A 92 18.35 -31.25 13.69
N GLU A 93 17.63 -30.44 14.46
CA GLU A 93 17.72 -28.97 14.41
C GLU A 93 18.79 -28.44 15.40
N GLU A 94 19.02 -29.12 16.52
CA GLU A 94 20.11 -28.77 17.47
C GLU A 94 21.50 -29.00 16.85
N ASP A 95 21.70 -30.11 16.13
CA ASP A 95 22.98 -30.40 15.44
C ASP A 95 23.31 -29.40 14.29
N LYS A 96 22.28 -28.80 13.67
CA LYS A 96 22.45 -27.78 12.62
C LYS A 96 22.67 -26.37 13.17
N LEU A 97 22.14 -26.08 14.34
CA LEU A 97 22.36 -24.81 15.03
C LEU A 97 23.78 -24.75 15.63
N ASP A 98 24.26 -25.85 16.22
CA ASP A 98 25.58 -25.92 16.86
C ASP A 98 26.73 -25.90 15.83
N SER A 99 26.54 -26.54 14.67
CA SER A 99 27.53 -26.52 13.59
C SER A 99 27.65 -25.17 12.89
N ASN A 100 26.55 -24.41 12.75
CA ASN A 100 26.57 -23.08 12.13
C ASN A 100 27.18 -22.01 13.05
N VAL A 101 27.00 -22.14 14.37
CA VAL A 101 27.66 -21.25 15.35
C VAL A 101 29.18 -21.47 15.34
N ASN A 102 29.65 -22.71 15.22
CA ASN A 102 31.07 -23.04 15.29
C ASN A 102 31.87 -22.65 14.01
N ILE A 103 31.21 -22.53 12.86
CA ILE A 103 31.85 -22.07 11.59
C ILE A 103 31.96 -20.54 11.54
N SER A 104 31.10 -19.79 12.21
CA SER A 104 31.15 -18.32 12.22
C SER A 104 32.19 -17.76 13.20
N SER A 105 32.72 -18.57 14.11
CA SER A 105 33.69 -18.17 15.14
C SER A 105 35.15 -18.53 14.84
N ASN A 106 35.48 -18.91 13.60
CA ASN A 106 36.85 -19.18 13.14
C ASN A 106 37.25 -18.29 11.96
#